data_AF-A0AAW3TYC3-F1
#
_entry.id   AF-A0AAW3TYC3-F1
#
_cell.length_a   1.000
_cell.length_b   1.000
_cell.length_c   1.000
_cell.angle_alpha   90.00
_cell.angle_beta   90.00
_cell.angle_gamma   90.00
#
_symmetry.space_group_name_H-M   'P 1'
#
loop_
_entity.id
_entity.type
_entity.pdbx_description
1 polymer ?
#
loop_
_entity_poly.entity_id
_entity_poly.type
_entity_poly.pdbx_seq_one_letter_code
_entity_poly.pdbx_strand_id
1 'polypeptide(L)'
;MGLTLQTSPAMAGSVVDELRAAGVSYEDVQIALAHQEAQRRGGVPVLPLRVICGLDKPQARADQVMLENTRALLMVPRRGGRPQGGLHITRRKIWANSVKTESPEEAEFHRPLGIPQRTRLYRAKRSLFKLAQKLAHEARQKTRTLTDHELLVAQFTQSCERVLHHLLWEERGRKGWLTPDYETIMEWTGLSRSTVYRTLNLLKEIGLIEWIRRFNYSSDSQSGARSEQTSNLYRLTLPVWLEKMLGMYSPLPADEEHRRQLALEDHAAMLAAVSPRERGRLMPDDAAIRADLANAALRLDQRVRALPVARECHKNIAPLMDYIFSKNGDKESAWSADAYRPDGHRLA
;
A
#
# COMPACT_ATOMS: atom_id res chain seq x y z
N MET A 1 29.03 -13.07 48.78
CA MET A 1 27.66 -12.56 48.52
C MET A 1 26.86 -13.68 47.86
N GLY A 2 26.42 -14.66 48.67
CA GLY A 2 25.73 -15.85 48.18
C GLY A 2 24.23 -15.57 47.99
N LEU A 3 23.71 -15.88 46.81
CA LEU A 3 22.29 -15.81 46.50
C LEU A 3 21.58 -16.98 47.19
N THR A 4 20.79 -16.68 48.21
CA THR A 4 19.92 -17.63 48.91
C THR A 4 18.72 -17.95 48.04
N LEU A 5 18.66 -19.17 47.52
CA LEU A 5 17.44 -19.76 46.99
C LEU A 5 16.55 -20.11 48.20
N GLN A 6 15.48 -19.35 48.39
CA GLN A 6 14.41 -19.75 49.30
C GLN A 6 13.62 -20.90 48.66
N THR A 7 14.05 -22.13 48.93
CA THR A 7 13.20 -23.31 48.80
C THR A 7 12.29 -23.39 50.02
N SER A 8 11.02 -23.02 49.88
CA SER A 8 9.98 -23.38 50.85
C SER A 8 9.72 -24.89 50.76
N PRO A 9 9.65 -25.63 51.89
CA PRO A 9 9.23 -27.02 51.91
C PRO A 9 7.71 -27.08 52.07
N ALA A 10 6.98 -27.23 50.98
CA ALA A 10 5.58 -27.64 51.01
C ALA A 10 5.47 -29.01 50.33
N MET A 11 4.75 -29.92 51.00
CA MET A 11 4.62 -31.35 50.68
C MET A 11 4.44 -31.60 49.18
N ALA A 12 5.28 -32.44 48.58
CA ALA A 12 5.19 -32.84 47.19
C ALA A 12 3.95 -33.73 46.98
N GLY A 13 2.78 -33.13 46.82
CA GLY A 13 1.65 -33.76 46.16
C GLY A 13 2.04 -34.04 44.70
N SER A 14 1.60 -35.16 44.13
CA SER A 14 1.78 -35.38 42.71
C SER A 14 1.09 -34.25 41.94
N VAL A 15 1.67 -33.79 40.81
CA VAL A 15 1.01 -32.82 39.92
C VAL A 15 -0.39 -33.31 39.53
N VAL A 16 -0.60 -34.63 39.50
CA VAL A 16 -1.91 -35.26 39.31
C VAL A 16 -2.86 -34.95 40.47
N ASP A 17 -2.40 -35.01 41.72
CA ASP A 17 -3.21 -34.70 42.90
C ASP A 17 -3.60 -33.22 42.94
N GLU A 18 -2.71 -32.33 42.50
CA GLU A 18 -3.01 -30.90 42.34
C GLU A 18 -4.08 -30.64 41.27
N LEU A 19 -4.03 -31.36 40.14
CA LEU A 19 -5.05 -31.27 39.09
C LEU A 19 -6.41 -31.79 39.57
N ARG A 20 -6.40 -32.87 40.36
CA ARG A 20 -7.60 -33.42 40.99
C ARG A 20 -8.19 -32.46 42.01
N ALA A 21 -7.36 -31.82 42.83
CA ALA A 21 -7.78 -30.78 43.76
C ALA A 21 -8.35 -29.54 43.04
N ALA A 22 -7.87 -29.25 41.82
CA ALA A 22 -8.41 -28.19 40.96
C ALA A 22 -9.69 -28.59 40.19
N GLY A 23 -10.24 -29.79 40.43
CA GLY A 23 -11.51 -30.24 39.86
C GLY A 23 -11.41 -30.96 38.50
N VAL A 24 -10.20 -31.32 38.04
CA VAL A 24 -10.01 -32.05 36.78
C VAL A 24 -10.41 -33.52 36.96
N SER A 25 -11.16 -34.07 36.00
CA SER A 25 -11.59 -35.47 36.06
C SER A 25 -10.39 -36.43 35.90
N TYR A 26 -10.52 -37.66 36.40
CA TYR A 26 -9.45 -38.65 36.27
C TYR A 26 -9.21 -39.02 34.80
N GLU A 27 -10.28 -39.05 34.01
CA GLU A 27 -10.23 -39.33 32.57
C GLU A 27 -9.47 -38.23 31.81
N ASP A 28 -9.72 -36.96 32.13
CA ASP A 28 -9.02 -35.83 31.50
C ASP A 28 -7.52 -35.83 31.84
N VAL A 29 -7.15 -36.21 33.08
CA VAL A 29 -5.73 -36.36 33.45
C VAL A 29 -5.07 -37.47 32.65
N GLN A 30 -5.75 -38.60 32.41
CA GLN A 30 -5.23 -39.70 31.60
C GLN A 30 -5.06 -39.29 30.14
N ILE A 31 -6.04 -38.57 29.57
CA ILE A 31 -5.95 -38.01 28.21
C ILE A 31 -4.77 -37.04 28.11
N ALA A 32 -4.58 -36.18 29.10
CA ALA A 32 -3.47 -35.23 29.12
C ALA A 32 -2.10 -35.93 29.21
N LEU A 33 -1.99 -37.00 29.99
CA LEU A 33 -0.77 -37.82 30.07
C LEU A 33 -0.48 -38.53 28.73
N ALA A 34 -1.50 -39.12 28.10
CA ALA A 34 -1.38 -39.73 26.78
C ALA A 34 -0.93 -38.71 25.71
N HIS A 35 -1.44 -37.49 25.78
CA HIS A 35 -1.03 -36.40 24.91
C HIS A 35 0.44 -36.01 25.11
N GLN A 36 0.94 -35.96 26.36
CA GLN A 36 2.37 -35.74 26.62
C GLN A 36 3.24 -36.87 26.06
N GLU A 37 2.80 -38.13 26.17
CA GLU A 37 3.53 -39.26 25.60
C GLU A 37 3.60 -39.19 24.07
N ALA A 38 2.50 -38.79 23.41
CA ALA A 38 2.49 -38.55 21.98
C ALA A 38 3.46 -37.42 21.58
N GLN A 39 3.53 -36.33 22.37
CA GLN A 39 4.50 -35.24 22.15
C GLN A 39 5.94 -35.73 22.27
N ARG A 40 6.25 -36.55 23.29
CA ARG A 40 7.59 -37.15 23.47
C ARG A 40 7.96 -38.06 22.29
N ARG A 41 7.03 -38.87 21.80
CA ARG A 41 7.26 -39.75 20.64
C ARG A 41 7.44 -38.97 19.33
N GLY A 42 6.72 -37.86 19.17
CA GLY A 42 6.78 -37.01 17.98
C GLY A 42 7.93 -35.99 17.96
N GLY A 43 8.74 -35.90 19.02
CA GLY A 43 9.82 -34.91 19.13
C GLY A 43 9.33 -33.47 19.27
N VAL A 44 8.06 -33.28 19.65
CA VAL A 44 7.42 -31.97 19.85
C VAL A 44 7.64 -31.54 21.31
N PRO A 45 7.84 -30.24 21.61
CA PRO A 45 7.97 -29.78 22.99
C PRO A 45 6.78 -30.21 23.85
N VAL A 46 7.05 -30.83 24.98
CA VAL A 46 6.02 -31.37 25.89
C VAL A 46 5.39 -30.23 26.68
N LEU A 47 4.07 -30.09 26.57
CA LEU A 47 3.33 -29.09 27.33
C LEU A 47 3.08 -29.58 28.77
N PRO A 48 3.09 -28.70 29.79
CA PRO A 48 2.77 -29.10 31.15
C PRO A 48 1.29 -29.50 31.28
N LEU A 49 0.99 -30.48 32.15
CA LEU A 49 -0.36 -31.05 32.29
C LEU A 49 -1.44 -30.00 32.60
N ARG A 50 -1.13 -28.99 33.42
CA ARG A 50 -2.07 -27.90 33.75
C ARG A 50 -2.49 -27.08 32.52
N VAL A 51 -1.61 -26.93 31.53
CA VAL A 51 -1.90 -26.25 30.26
C VAL A 51 -2.73 -27.15 29.34
N ILE A 52 -2.42 -28.45 29.29
CA ILE A 52 -3.19 -29.42 28.49
C ILE A 52 -4.62 -29.57 29.04
N CYS A 53 -4.78 -29.58 30.36
CA CYS A 53 -6.08 -29.59 31.04
C CYS A 53 -6.78 -28.22 31.07
N GLY A 54 -6.22 -27.18 30.42
CA GLY A 54 -6.87 -25.87 30.26
C GLY A 54 -6.93 -24.98 31.50
N LEU A 55 -6.21 -25.33 32.59
CA LEU A 55 -6.19 -24.54 33.83
C LEU A 55 -5.28 -23.31 33.73
N ASP A 56 -4.18 -23.42 32.99
CA ASP A 56 -3.21 -22.36 32.80
C ASP A 56 -3.08 -21.99 31.32
N LYS A 57 -2.89 -20.70 31.02
CA LYS A 57 -2.51 -20.27 29.67
C LYS A 57 -1.03 -20.61 29.42
N PRO A 58 -0.65 -21.03 28.20
CA PRO A 58 0.77 -21.21 27.88
C PRO A 58 1.51 -19.89 28.16
N GLN A 59 2.56 -19.96 28.96
CA GLN A 59 3.38 -18.78 29.23
C GLN A 59 4.02 -18.33 27.90
N ALA A 60 3.89 -17.04 27.55
CA ALA A 60 4.33 -16.46 26.28
C ALA A 60 5.81 -16.74 25.92
N ARG A 61 6.64 -17.11 26.92
CA ARG A 61 8.03 -17.55 26.72
C ARG A 61 8.12 -18.93 26.03
N ALA A 62 7.21 -19.84 26.35
CA ALA A 62 7.11 -21.15 25.71
C ALA A 62 6.59 -21.02 24.27
N ASP A 63 5.66 -20.09 24.01
CA ASP A 63 5.18 -19.79 22.65
C ASP A 63 6.31 -19.25 21.77
N GLN A 64 7.18 -18.38 22.30
CA GLN A 64 8.37 -17.90 21.58
C GLN A 64 9.32 -19.03 21.23
N VAL A 65 9.63 -19.93 22.17
CA VAL A 65 10.54 -21.06 21.94
C VAL A 65 9.92 -22.07 20.97
N MET A 66 8.62 -22.35 21.06
CA MET A 66 7.87 -23.19 20.13
C MET A 66 7.90 -22.61 18.71
N LEU A 67 7.60 -21.32 18.56
CA LEU A 67 7.57 -20.62 17.27
C LEU A 67 8.96 -20.50 16.64
N GLU A 68 9.99 -20.34 17.46
CA GLU A 68 11.39 -20.32 17.01
C GLU A 68 11.87 -21.71 16.57
N ASN A 69 11.49 -22.77 17.28
CA ASN A 69 11.84 -24.15 16.94
C ASN A 69 11.07 -24.64 15.69
N THR A 70 9.79 -24.30 15.54
CA THR A 70 9.04 -24.59 14.30
C THR A 70 9.59 -23.82 13.11
N ARG A 71 10.01 -22.56 13.28
CA ARG A 71 10.69 -21.79 12.22
C ARG A 71 12.03 -22.38 11.82
N ALA A 72 12.79 -22.91 12.79
CA ALA A 72 14.05 -23.61 12.53
C ALA A 72 13.82 -24.90 11.72
N LEU A 73 12.75 -25.65 12.05
CA LEU A 73 12.35 -26.86 11.32
C LEU A 73 11.84 -26.57 9.90
N LEU A 74 11.12 -25.46 9.71
CA LEU A 74 10.56 -25.04 8.42
C LEU A 74 11.55 -24.26 7.53
N MET A 75 12.83 -24.16 7.91
CA MET A 75 13.85 -23.36 7.21
C MET A 75 13.41 -21.92 6.87
N VAL A 76 12.52 -21.34 7.68
CA VAL A 76 12.11 -19.95 7.51
C VAL A 76 13.24 -19.08 8.03
N PRO A 77 13.86 -18.22 7.19
CA PRO A 77 14.98 -17.40 7.63
C PRO A 77 14.56 -16.56 8.83
N ARG A 78 15.38 -16.57 9.89
CA ARG A 78 15.24 -15.64 11.02
C ARG A 78 15.18 -14.23 10.44
N ARG A 79 14.18 -13.42 10.83
CA ARG A 79 14.25 -11.96 10.67
C ARG A 79 15.32 -11.43 11.64
N GLY A 80 16.58 -11.69 11.31
CA GLY A 80 17.74 -11.26 12.07
C GLY A 80 18.10 -9.83 11.72
N GLY A 81 17.93 -8.92 12.68
CA GLY A 81 18.55 -7.59 12.67
C GLY A 81 18.12 -6.65 11.53
N ARG A 82 18.49 -5.36 11.66
CA ARG A 82 18.47 -4.47 10.50
C ARG A 82 19.41 -5.07 9.45
N PRO A 83 19.02 -5.18 8.16
CA PRO A 83 19.94 -5.61 7.13
C PRO A 83 21.13 -4.65 7.10
N GLN A 84 22.26 -5.07 7.67
CA GLN A 84 23.53 -4.43 7.40
C GLN A 84 23.84 -4.81 5.95
N GLY A 85 23.90 -3.81 5.07
CA GLY A 85 24.36 -4.02 3.71
C GLY A 85 25.70 -4.75 3.74
N GLY A 86 25.88 -5.70 2.83
CA GLY A 86 27.18 -6.34 2.65
C GLY A 86 28.27 -5.29 2.44
N LEU A 87 29.52 -5.65 2.71
CA LEU A 87 30.66 -4.79 2.40
C LEU A 87 30.59 -4.40 0.92
N HIS A 88 30.32 -3.11 0.65
CA HIS A 88 30.42 -2.57 -0.69
C HIS A 88 31.86 -2.77 -1.20
N ILE A 89 32.08 -2.74 -2.52
CA ILE A 89 33.39 -3.00 -3.19
C ILE A 89 34.56 -2.25 -2.52
N THR A 90 34.25 -1.14 -1.85
CA THR A 90 35.17 -0.21 -1.18
C THR A 90 35.34 -0.44 0.33
N ARG A 91 34.82 -1.56 0.87
CA ARG A 91 34.87 -2.00 2.29
C ARG A 91 34.28 -1.04 3.33
N ARG A 92 33.68 0.09 2.92
CA ARG A 92 32.95 0.99 3.82
C ARG A 92 31.50 0.53 4.01
N LYS A 93 30.97 0.72 5.23
CA LYS A 93 29.60 0.33 5.59
C LYS A 93 28.59 1.27 4.93
N ILE A 94 28.05 0.87 3.79
CA ILE A 94 26.89 1.50 3.16
C ILE A 94 25.65 0.75 3.64
N TRP A 95 24.54 1.47 3.80
CA TRP A 95 23.29 0.83 4.19
C TRP A 95 22.75 -0.02 3.03
N ALA A 96 22.11 -1.14 3.37
CA ALA A 96 21.47 -1.97 2.35
C ALA A 96 20.43 -1.14 1.56
N ASN A 97 20.36 -1.40 0.25
CA ASN A 97 19.46 -0.75 -0.70
C ASN A 97 19.69 0.77 -0.83
N SER A 98 20.89 1.27 -0.49
CA SER A 98 21.31 2.61 -0.90
C SER A 98 21.58 2.63 -2.40
N VAL A 99 21.11 3.66 -3.07
CA VAL A 99 21.24 3.90 -4.50
C VAL A 99 22.44 4.80 -4.77
N LYS A 100 23.16 4.59 -5.87
CA LYS A 100 24.29 5.45 -6.24
C LYS A 100 23.76 6.83 -6.67
N THR A 101 24.39 7.90 -6.22
CA THR A 101 24.08 9.25 -6.70
C THR A 101 24.35 9.37 -8.21
N GLU A 102 23.50 10.11 -8.92
CA GLU A 102 23.49 10.25 -10.39
C GLU A 102 23.22 8.93 -11.15
N SER A 103 22.61 7.95 -10.48
CA SER A 103 22.14 6.74 -11.14
C SER A 103 20.78 6.95 -11.81
N PRO A 104 20.43 6.14 -12.83
CA PRO A 104 19.11 6.16 -13.44
C PRO A 104 17.99 5.85 -12.42
N GLU A 105 18.26 4.98 -11.44
CA GLU A 105 17.33 4.66 -10.36
C GLU A 105 16.99 5.88 -9.50
N GLU A 106 17.97 6.74 -9.22
CA GLU A 106 17.74 8.00 -8.51
C GLU A 106 16.87 8.96 -9.33
N ALA A 107 17.14 9.06 -10.63
CA ALA A 107 16.38 9.90 -11.54
C ALA A 107 14.92 9.42 -11.72
N GLU A 108 14.67 8.10 -11.69
CA GLU A 108 13.31 7.53 -11.73
C GLU A 108 12.52 7.83 -10.45
N PHE A 109 13.20 7.81 -9.31
CA PHE A 109 12.59 8.16 -8.02
C PHE A 109 12.20 9.63 -7.95
N HIS A 110 13.03 10.51 -8.53
CA HIS A 110 12.77 11.95 -8.64
C HIS A 110 11.45 12.22 -9.40
N ARG A 111 10.52 12.89 -8.72
CA ARG A 111 9.26 13.33 -9.32
C ARG A 111 8.88 14.70 -8.76
N PRO A 112 8.98 15.78 -9.55
CA PRO A 112 8.60 17.12 -9.10
C PRO A 112 7.09 17.21 -8.90
N LEU A 113 6.67 17.93 -7.86
CA LEU A 113 5.24 18.18 -7.64
C LEU A 113 4.73 19.27 -8.59
N GLY A 114 3.61 18.97 -9.25
CA GLY A 114 2.84 19.96 -9.98
C GLY A 114 2.18 20.98 -9.03
N ILE A 115 1.87 22.18 -9.53
CA ILE A 115 1.13 23.22 -8.79
C ILE A 115 -0.14 22.67 -8.11
N PRO A 116 -1.06 21.94 -8.78
CA PRO A 116 -2.29 21.46 -8.13
C PRO A 116 -2.00 20.46 -7.01
N GLN A 117 -1.03 19.55 -7.20
CA GLN A 117 -0.62 18.57 -6.20
C GLN A 117 -0.03 19.27 -4.97
N ARG A 118 0.84 20.28 -5.18
CA ARG A 118 1.45 21.04 -4.09
C ARG A 118 0.40 21.81 -3.28
N THR A 119 -0.55 22.48 -3.95
CA THR A 119 -1.69 23.13 -3.30
C THR A 119 -2.53 22.13 -2.51
N ARG A 120 -2.77 20.94 -3.06
CA ARG A 120 -3.52 19.88 -2.39
C ARG A 120 -2.78 19.40 -1.13
N LEU A 121 -1.46 19.20 -1.19
CA LEU A 121 -0.64 18.83 -0.04
C LEU A 121 -0.63 19.91 1.05
N TYR A 122 -0.55 21.19 0.71
CA TYR A 122 -0.64 22.29 1.69
C TYR A 122 -2.00 22.31 2.41
N ARG A 123 -3.10 22.10 1.67
CA ARG A 123 -4.44 21.97 2.25
C ARG A 123 -4.55 20.73 3.14
N ALA A 124 -4.08 19.58 2.63
CA ALA A 124 -4.10 18.32 3.34
C ALA A 124 -3.32 18.39 4.66
N LYS A 125 -2.12 18.97 4.66
CA LYS A 125 -1.33 19.22 5.88
C LYS A 125 -2.13 19.97 6.95
N ARG A 126 -2.79 21.07 6.57
CA ARG A 126 -3.58 21.90 7.52
C ARG A 126 -4.80 21.14 8.04
N SER A 127 -5.52 20.45 7.18
CA SER A 127 -6.68 19.63 7.56
C SER A 127 -6.28 18.45 8.43
N LEU A 128 -5.15 17.79 8.11
CA LEU A 128 -4.59 16.68 8.85
C LEU A 128 -4.21 17.09 10.28
N PHE A 129 -3.52 18.22 10.44
CA PHE A 129 -3.16 18.68 11.78
C PHE A 129 -4.38 18.93 12.68
N LYS A 130 -5.44 19.54 12.12
CA LYS A 130 -6.71 19.74 12.84
C LYS A 130 -7.39 18.42 13.19
N LEU A 131 -7.44 17.48 12.24
CA LEU A 131 -8.02 16.15 12.46
C LEU A 131 -7.25 15.38 13.53
N ALA A 132 -5.91 15.39 13.46
CA ALA A 132 -5.04 14.75 14.43
C ALA A 132 -5.27 15.28 15.85
N GLN A 133 -5.40 16.60 16.02
CA GLN A 133 -5.71 17.20 17.32
C GLN A 133 -7.06 16.73 17.87
N LYS A 134 -8.09 16.66 17.02
CA LYS A 134 -9.42 16.16 17.39
C LYS A 134 -9.37 14.68 17.80
N LEU A 135 -8.74 13.84 16.99
CA LEU A 135 -8.61 12.40 17.27
C LEU A 135 -7.77 12.15 18.53
N ALA A 136 -6.68 12.89 18.73
CA ALA A 136 -5.87 12.79 19.94
C ALA A 136 -6.62 13.23 21.21
N HIS A 137 -7.59 14.15 21.09
CA HIS A 137 -8.48 14.51 22.18
C HIS A 137 -9.50 13.41 22.47
N GLU A 138 -10.18 12.88 21.44
CA GLU A 138 -11.11 11.75 21.55
C GLU A 138 -10.45 10.51 22.17
N ALA A 139 -9.22 10.20 21.76
CA ALA A 139 -8.43 9.10 22.30
C ALA A 139 -8.16 9.25 23.81
N ARG A 140 -7.88 10.47 24.26
CA ARG A 140 -7.66 10.79 25.68
C ARG A 140 -8.94 10.69 26.50
N GLN A 141 -10.06 11.15 25.93
CA GLN A 141 -11.38 11.10 26.58
C GLN A 141 -12.02 9.71 26.55
N LYS A 142 -11.47 8.77 25.75
CA LYS A 142 -12.03 7.43 25.53
C LYS A 142 -13.49 7.45 25.08
N THR A 143 -13.89 8.48 24.33
CA THR A 143 -15.27 8.65 23.84
C THR A 143 -15.66 7.53 22.87
N ARG A 144 -14.71 7.08 22.04
CA ARG A 144 -14.90 6.00 21.07
C ARG A 144 -13.59 5.24 20.84
N THR A 145 -13.70 4.00 20.35
CA THR A 145 -12.56 3.24 19.84
C THR A 145 -12.16 3.78 18.46
N LEU A 146 -10.89 4.15 18.32
CA LEU A 146 -10.35 4.64 17.05
C LEU A 146 -9.87 3.48 16.19
N THR A 147 -10.01 3.62 14.88
CA THR A 147 -9.43 2.71 13.88
C THR A 147 -7.91 2.84 13.81
N ASP A 148 -7.21 1.85 13.24
CA ASP A 148 -5.74 1.86 13.11
C ASP A 148 -5.23 3.10 12.36
N HIS A 149 -5.92 3.52 11.29
CA HIS A 149 -5.59 4.74 10.54
C HIS A 149 -5.83 6.01 11.37
N GLU A 150 -6.91 6.07 12.15
CA GLU A 150 -7.17 7.21 13.04
C GLU A 150 -6.14 7.28 14.18
N LEU A 151 -5.71 6.15 14.72
CA LEU A 151 -4.64 6.08 15.72
C LEU A 151 -3.30 6.55 15.16
N LEU A 152 -2.97 6.16 13.92
CA LEU A 152 -1.77 6.64 13.23
C LEU A 152 -1.82 8.16 13.03
N VAL A 153 -2.97 8.68 12.59
CA VAL A 153 -3.17 10.11 12.37
C VAL A 153 -3.15 10.90 13.67
N ALA A 154 -3.67 10.36 14.77
CA ALA A 154 -3.63 10.99 16.08
C ALA A 154 -2.19 11.24 16.59
N GLN A 155 -1.20 10.50 16.07
CA GLN A 155 0.21 10.72 16.38
C GLN A 155 0.82 11.91 15.61
N PHE A 156 0.13 12.46 14.62
CA PHE A 156 0.61 13.60 13.84
C PHE A 156 0.67 14.87 14.70
N THR A 157 1.88 15.25 15.09
CA THR A 157 2.16 16.38 15.98
C THR A 157 2.52 17.66 15.23
N GLN A 158 2.71 18.76 15.97
CA GLN A 158 3.20 20.03 15.42
C GLN A 158 4.60 19.88 14.78
N SER A 159 5.46 19.00 15.30
CA SER A 159 6.75 18.70 14.69
C SER A 159 6.59 18.12 13.28
N CYS A 160 5.56 17.29 13.06
CA CYS A 160 5.24 16.71 11.76
C CYS A 160 4.78 17.76 10.77
N GLU A 161 3.91 18.66 11.22
CA GLU A 161 3.45 19.80 10.43
C GLU A 161 4.62 20.70 9.99
N ARG A 162 5.53 21.03 10.93
CA ARG A 162 6.71 21.87 10.67
C ARG A 162 7.66 21.24 9.67
N VAL A 163 8.05 19.98 9.89
CA VAL A 163 8.94 19.25 8.97
C VAL A 163 8.31 19.18 7.58
N LEU A 164 7.03 18.77 7.48
CA LEU A 164 6.34 18.69 6.20
C LEU A 164 6.22 20.04 5.50
N HIS A 165 5.98 21.13 6.25
CA HIS A 165 5.95 22.49 5.71
C HIS A 165 7.28 22.84 5.02
N HIS A 166 8.41 22.66 5.71
CA HIS A 166 9.73 23.01 5.15
C HIS A 166 10.09 22.12 3.97
N LEU A 167 9.81 20.83 4.03
CA LEU A 167 10.03 19.93 2.89
C LEU A 167 9.21 20.35 1.66
N LEU A 168 7.94 20.75 1.83
CA LEU A 168 7.13 21.28 0.73
C LEU A 168 7.67 22.60 0.15
N TRP A 169 8.18 23.48 1.01
CA TRP A 169 8.79 24.75 0.60
C TRP A 169 10.06 24.52 -0.23
N GLU A 170 10.94 23.64 0.25
CA GLU A 170 12.22 23.32 -0.40
C GLU A 170 12.03 22.52 -1.69
N GLU A 171 11.05 21.61 -1.73
CA GLU A 171 10.69 20.89 -2.94
C GLU A 171 10.34 21.85 -4.09
N ARG A 172 9.63 22.95 -3.79
CA ARG A 172 9.31 24.00 -4.77
C ARG A 172 10.57 24.69 -5.29
N GLY A 173 11.49 25.06 -4.40
CA GLY A 173 12.73 25.74 -4.76
C GLY A 173 13.67 24.86 -5.59
N ARG A 174 13.73 23.56 -5.26
CA ARG A 174 14.65 22.58 -5.86
C ARG A 174 14.03 21.76 -6.99
N LYS A 175 12.81 22.10 -7.44
CA LYS A 175 12.09 21.40 -8.52
C LYS A 175 12.04 19.89 -8.29
N GLY A 176 11.69 19.46 -7.08
CA GLY A 176 11.61 18.03 -6.72
C GLY A 176 12.89 17.39 -6.22
N TRP A 177 14.07 18.01 -6.41
CA TRP A 177 15.35 17.50 -5.86
C TRP A 177 15.48 17.80 -4.37
N LEU A 178 14.71 17.08 -3.56
CA LEU A 178 14.64 17.25 -2.12
C LEU A 178 15.66 16.33 -1.44
N THR A 179 16.89 16.82 -1.28
CA THR A 179 18.02 16.03 -0.74
C THR A 179 18.62 16.57 0.57
N PRO A 180 17.83 17.05 1.56
CA PRO A 180 18.38 17.57 2.80
C PRO A 180 18.96 16.48 3.70
N ASP A 181 20.03 16.83 4.39
CA ASP A 181 20.54 16.02 5.49
C ASP A 181 19.68 16.20 6.75
N TYR A 182 19.85 15.31 7.72
CA TYR A 182 19.16 15.41 9.02
C TYR A 182 19.46 16.74 9.71
N GLU A 183 20.72 17.18 9.69
CA GLU A 183 21.15 18.44 10.28
C GLU A 183 20.49 19.64 9.57
N THR A 184 20.38 19.60 8.24
CA THR A 184 19.66 20.63 7.48
C THR A 184 18.19 20.73 7.87
N ILE A 185 17.50 19.59 8.06
CA ILE A 185 16.11 19.59 8.54
C ILE A 185 16.02 20.14 9.97
N MET A 186 17.02 19.85 10.81
CA MET A 186 17.10 20.41 12.17
C MET A 186 17.27 21.92 12.15
N GLU A 187 18.15 22.45 11.29
CA GLU A 187 18.34 23.90 11.12
C GLU A 187 17.06 24.60 10.66
N TRP A 188 16.36 24.03 9.67
CA TRP A 188 15.09 24.59 9.18
C TRP A 188 14.00 24.61 10.25
N THR A 189 13.93 23.55 11.05
CA THR A 189 12.81 23.34 11.96
C THR A 189 13.09 23.70 13.41
N GLY A 190 14.35 23.89 13.80
CA GLY A 190 14.79 24.03 15.19
C GLY A 190 14.51 22.79 16.06
N LEU A 191 14.31 21.62 15.46
CA LEU A 191 14.00 20.37 16.17
C LEU A 191 15.27 19.58 16.47
N SER A 192 15.22 18.75 17.51
CA SER A 192 16.31 17.82 17.79
C SER A 192 16.38 16.68 16.77
N ARG A 193 17.57 16.11 16.58
CA ARG A 193 17.80 14.99 15.66
C ARG A 193 16.87 13.80 15.89
N SER A 194 16.61 13.45 17.15
CA SER A 194 15.70 12.37 17.52
C SER A 194 14.25 12.68 17.14
N THR A 195 13.84 13.93 17.25
CA THR A 195 12.49 14.39 16.86
C THR A 195 12.34 14.37 15.35
N VAL A 196 13.34 14.84 14.60
CA VAL A 196 13.37 14.75 13.14
C VAL A 196 13.28 13.29 12.69
N TYR A 197 14.07 12.39 13.30
CA TYR A 197 14.00 10.96 13.00
C TYR A 197 12.61 10.35 13.21
N ARG A 198 11.99 10.59 14.37
CA ARG A 198 10.63 10.10 14.67
C ARG A 198 9.60 10.68 13.71
N THR A 199 9.72 11.97 13.42
CA THR A 199 8.81 12.69 12.53
C THR A 199 8.89 12.14 11.11
N LEU A 200 10.08 11.96 10.56
CA LEU A 200 10.25 11.39 9.22
C LEU A 200 9.66 9.98 9.14
N ASN A 201 9.90 9.13 10.14
CA ASN A 201 9.30 7.78 10.17
C ASN A 201 7.78 7.84 10.22
N LEU A 202 7.18 8.67 11.06
CA LEU A 202 5.72 8.81 11.13
C LEU A 202 5.14 9.33 9.81
N LEU A 203 5.78 10.34 9.19
CA LEU A 203 5.36 10.86 7.89
C LEU A 203 5.43 9.77 6.79
N LYS A 204 6.42 8.86 6.88
CA LYS A 204 6.52 7.70 6.01
C LYS A 204 5.47 6.64 6.29
N GLU A 205 5.16 6.37 7.56
CA GLU A 205 4.10 5.42 7.94
C GLU A 205 2.73 5.90 7.49
N ILE A 206 2.46 7.21 7.56
CA ILE A 206 1.25 7.82 6.99
C ILE A 206 1.29 7.75 5.44
N GLY A 207 2.47 7.67 4.84
CA GLY A 207 2.65 7.68 3.38
C GLY A 207 2.66 9.07 2.76
N LEU A 208 2.96 10.11 3.56
CA LEU A 208 3.16 11.48 3.08
C LEU A 208 4.55 11.69 2.49
N ILE A 209 5.50 10.85 2.88
CA ILE A 209 6.89 10.90 2.46
C ILE A 209 7.37 9.50 2.11
N GLU A 210 8.10 9.40 1.01
CA GLU A 210 8.94 8.27 0.68
C GLU A 210 10.38 8.77 0.56
N TRP A 211 11.36 7.91 0.84
CA TRP A 211 12.75 8.27 0.60
C TRP A 211 13.56 7.05 0.18
N ILE A 212 14.60 7.34 -0.59
CA ILE A 212 15.67 6.40 -0.88
C ILE A 212 16.95 6.88 -0.21
N ARG A 213 17.76 5.92 0.22
CA ARG A 213 19.09 6.20 0.74
C ARG A 213 20.05 6.30 -0.42
N ARG A 214 21.06 7.16 -0.31
CA ARG A 214 22.02 7.37 -1.37
C ARG A 214 23.45 7.18 -0.91
N PHE A 215 24.34 6.88 -1.84
CA PHE A 215 25.78 6.91 -1.61
C PHE A 215 26.52 7.54 -2.79
N ASN A 216 27.59 8.25 -2.49
CA ASN A 216 28.53 8.75 -3.48
C ASN A 216 29.63 7.71 -3.70
N TYR A 217 29.99 7.48 -4.95
CA TYR A 217 31.14 6.67 -5.34
C TYR A 217 32.21 7.58 -5.93
N SER A 218 33.40 7.58 -5.35
CA SER A 218 34.57 8.29 -5.89
C SER A 218 35.68 7.29 -6.19
N SER A 219 36.46 7.55 -7.23
CA SER A 219 37.62 6.73 -7.58
C SER A 219 38.77 7.63 -7.99
N ASP A 220 39.76 7.76 -7.10
CA ASP A 220 40.97 8.52 -7.37
C ASP A 220 42.17 7.59 -7.51
N SER A 221 43.12 7.97 -8.37
CA SER A 221 44.36 7.20 -8.60
C SER A 221 45.21 7.01 -7.35
N GLN A 222 45.19 7.98 -6.43
CA GLN A 222 45.95 7.94 -5.17
C GLN A 222 45.21 7.27 -4.02
N SER A 223 43.89 7.44 -3.95
CA SER A 223 43.07 7.07 -2.78
C SER A 223 42.25 5.78 -2.98
N GLY A 224 42.24 5.25 -4.20
CA GLY A 224 41.45 4.09 -4.60
C GLY A 224 39.95 4.38 -4.71
N ALA A 225 39.17 3.36 -5.07
CA ALA A 225 37.72 3.43 -5.08
C ALA A 225 37.16 3.55 -3.64
N ARG A 226 36.32 4.56 -3.41
CA ARG A 226 35.67 4.84 -2.12
C ARG A 226 34.17 5.04 -2.32
N SER A 227 33.43 4.69 -1.28
CA SER A 227 31.99 4.91 -1.28
C SER A 227 31.55 5.44 0.08
N GLU A 228 30.76 6.50 0.05
CA GLU A 228 30.36 7.25 1.23
C GLU A 228 28.85 7.45 1.22
N GLN A 229 28.21 7.19 2.36
CA GLN A 229 26.79 7.45 2.53
C GLN A 229 26.56 8.96 2.42
N THR A 230 25.57 9.36 1.63
CA THR A 230 25.18 10.77 1.46
C THR A 230 23.73 11.00 1.91
N SER A 231 23.25 12.22 1.73
CA SER A 231 21.90 12.64 2.08
C SER A 231 20.84 11.78 1.40
N ASN A 232 19.70 11.60 2.05
CA ASN A 232 18.58 10.87 1.45
C ASN A 232 17.89 11.74 0.41
N LEU A 233 17.29 11.11 -0.60
CA LEU A 233 16.38 11.77 -1.52
C LEU A 233 14.95 11.50 -1.06
N TYR A 234 14.18 12.56 -0.82
CA TYR A 234 12.80 12.49 -0.35
C TYR A 234 11.82 12.80 -1.48
N ARG A 235 10.69 12.10 -1.48
CA ARG A 235 9.55 12.30 -2.36
C ARG A 235 8.32 12.52 -1.51
N LEU A 236 7.54 13.53 -1.87
CA LEU A 236 6.29 13.87 -1.19
C LEU A 236 5.11 13.29 -1.97
N THR A 237 4.20 12.63 -1.26
CA THR A 237 3.02 11.98 -1.83
C THR A 237 1.81 12.23 -0.94
N LEU A 238 0.61 12.16 -1.51
CA LEU A 238 -0.63 12.26 -0.75
C LEU A 238 -1.44 10.98 -0.98
N PRO A 239 -1.52 10.08 0.00
CA PRO A 239 -2.17 8.79 -0.22
C PRO A 239 -3.70 8.96 -0.27
N VAL A 240 -4.33 8.16 -1.13
CA VAL A 240 -5.78 8.26 -1.41
C VAL A 240 -6.64 8.02 -0.16
N TRP A 241 -6.23 7.10 0.72
CA TRP A 241 -6.96 6.83 1.96
C TRP A 241 -6.99 8.07 2.87
N LEU A 242 -5.89 8.83 2.91
CA LEU A 242 -5.78 10.06 3.67
C LEU A 242 -6.62 11.16 3.03
N GLU A 243 -6.63 11.28 1.70
CA GLU A 243 -7.53 12.22 1.01
C GLU A 243 -9.01 11.94 1.33
N LYS A 244 -9.41 10.67 1.35
CA LYS A 244 -10.77 10.25 1.70
C LYS A 244 -11.11 10.62 3.14
N MET A 245 -10.22 10.31 4.08
CA MET A 245 -10.42 10.62 5.49
C MET A 245 -10.47 12.15 5.75
N LEU A 246 -9.74 12.95 4.97
CA LEU A 246 -9.78 14.41 5.05
C LEU A 246 -10.97 15.04 4.31
N GLY A 247 -11.81 14.25 3.62
CA GLY A 247 -12.91 14.76 2.81
C GLY A 247 -12.46 15.56 1.59
N MET A 248 -11.21 15.38 1.15
CA MET A 248 -10.62 16.09 0.01
C MET A 248 -10.64 15.27 -1.28
N TYR A 249 -10.92 13.97 -1.16
CA TYR A 249 -11.01 13.07 -2.29
C TYR A 249 -12.22 13.44 -3.15
N SER A 250 -11.93 13.86 -4.38
CA SER A 250 -12.94 14.02 -5.42
C SER A 250 -12.67 12.91 -6.44
N PRO A 251 -13.57 11.91 -6.59
CA PRO A 251 -13.40 10.89 -7.60
C PRO A 251 -13.36 11.56 -8.98
N LEU A 252 -12.65 10.94 -9.92
CA LEU A 252 -12.70 11.40 -11.31
C LEU A 252 -14.16 11.28 -11.79
N PRO A 253 -14.66 12.24 -12.60
CA PRO A 253 -15.96 12.09 -13.23
C PRO A 253 -16.01 10.77 -14.02
N ALA A 254 -17.11 10.04 -13.91
CA ALA A 254 -17.28 8.74 -14.57
C ALA A 254 -17.01 8.81 -16.09
N ASP A 255 -17.38 9.91 -16.73
CA ASP A 255 -17.14 10.15 -18.16
C ASP A 255 -15.65 10.20 -18.51
N GLU A 256 -14.83 10.78 -17.64
CA GLU A 256 -13.39 10.89 -17.84
C GLU A 256 -12.69 9.55 -17.55
N GLU A 257 -13.15 8.79 -16.55
CA GLU A 257 -12.70 7.42 -16.32
C GLU A 257 -13.01 6.52 -17.54
N HIS A 258 -14.23 6.61 -18.06
CA HIS A 258 -14.65 5.88 -19.25
C HIS A 258 -13.83 6.29 -20.48
N ARG A 259 -13.63 7.60 -20.70
CA ARG A 259 -12.80 8.11 -21.80
C ARG A 259 -11.37 7.57 -21.74
N ARG A 260 -10.75 7.53 -20.55
CA ARG A 260 -9.40 6.97 -20.38
C ARG A 260 -9.38 5.47 -20.62
N GLN A 261 -10.39 4.74 -20.15
CA GLN A 261 -10.52 3.31 -20.39
C GLN A 261 -10.65 3.00 -21.87
N LEU A 262 -11.46 3.77 -22.61
CA LEU A 262 -11.60 3.67 -24.06
C LEU A 262 -10.29 3.99 -24.77
N ALA A 263 -9.60 5.08 -24.42
CA ALA A 263 -8.33 5.43 -25.03
C ALA A 263 -7.26 4.32 -24.86
N LEU A 264 -7.24 3.64 -23.69
CA LEU A 264 -6.38 2.49 -23.47
C LEU A 264 -6.81 1.26 -24.29
N GLU A 265 -8.11 1.01 -24.42
CA GLU A 265 -8.64 -0.05 -25.28
C GLU A 265 -8.31 0.20 -26.75
N ASP A 266 -8.48 1.43 -27.24
CA ASP A 266 -8.15 1.83 -28.60
C ASP A 266 -6.64 1.67 -28.87
N HIS A 267 -5.79 2.04 -27.91
CA HIS A 267 -4.36 1.83 -28.00
C HIS A 267 -4.00 0.32 -28.03
N ALA A 268 -4.66 -0.49 -27.19
CA ALA A 268 -4.48 -1.94 -27.21
C ALA A 268 -4.94 -2.55 -28.55
N ALA A 269 -6.05 -2.08 -29.12
CA ALA A 269 -6.55 -2.50 -30.43
C ALA A 269 -5.57 -2.14 -31.55
N MET A 270 -5.03 -0.92 -31.52
CA MET A 270 -3.99 -0.47 -32.45
C MET A 270 -2.77 -1.39 -32.39
N LEU A 271 -2.27 -1.71 -31.19
CA LEU A 271 -1.12 -2.61 -31.03
C LEU A 271 -1.42 -4.05 -31.48
N ALA A 272 -2.65 -4.52 -31.31
CA ALA A 272 -3.08 -5.84 -31.77
C ALA A 272 -3.13 -5.95 -33.31
N ALA A 273 -3.53 -4.88 -33.99
CA ALA A 273 -3.57 -4.81 -35.46
C ALA A 273 -2.17 -4.75 -36.12
N VAL A 274 -1.16 -4.28 -35.38
CA VAL A 274 0.22 -4.15 -35.86
C VAL A 274 0.95 -5.50 -35.88
N SER A 275 1.90 -5.68 -36.81
CA SER A 275 2.68 -6.91 -36.94
C SER A 275 3.51 -7.22 -35.66
N PRO A 276 3.82 -8.50 -35.35
CA PRO A 276 4.56 -8.84 -34.12
C PRO A 276 5.90 -8.11 -33.98
N ARG A 277 6.60 -7.87 -35.10
CA ARG A 277 7.90 -7.18 -35.12
C ARG A 277 7.77 -5.69 -34.79
N GLU A 278 6.73 -5.04 -35.27
CA GLU A 278 6.48 -3.62 -35.03
C GLU A 278 5.85 -3.38 -33.65
N ARG A 279 5.03 -4.32 -33.18
CA ARG A 279 4.46 -4.30 -31.83
C ARG A 279 5.54 -4.25 -30.75
N GLY A 280 6.62 -5.00 -30.91
CA GLY A 280 7.77 -4.94 -30.00
C GLY A 280 8.45 -3.57 -29.95
N ARG A 281 8.35 -2.77 -31.01
CA ARG A 281 8.91 -1.40 -31.07
C ARG A 281 7.97 -0.34 -30.50
N LEU A 282 6.66 -0.54 -30.64
CA LEU A 282 5.63 0.40 -30.18
C LEU A 282 5.17 0.12 -28.75
N MET A 283 5.50 -1.04 -28.19
CA MET A 283 5.18 -1.37 -26.80
C MET A 283 5.93 -0.47 -25.83
N PRO A 284 5.24 0.12 -24.83
CA PRO A 284 5.90 0.89 -23.78
C PRO A 284 6.93 0.07 -22.98
N ASP A 285 8.03 0.71 -22.61
CA ASP A 285 9.09 0.10 -21.79
C ASP A 285 8.65 -0.08 -20.32
N ASP A 286 7.77 0.79 -19.84
CA ASP A 286 7.25 0.78 -18.48
C ASP A 286 6.39 -0.46 -18.21
N ALA A 287 6.79 -1.25 -17.20
CA ALA A 287 6.08 -2.47 -16.82
C ALA A 287 4.62 -2.20 -16.38
N ALA A 288 4.37 -1.09 -15.69
CA ALA A 288 3.03 -0.71 -15.25
C ALA A 288 2.11 -0.41 -16.45
N ILE A 289 2.59 0.34 -17.44
CA ILE A 289 1.81 0.69 -18.63
C ILE A 289 1.53 -0.56 -19.47
N ARG A 290 2.49 -1.48 -19.59
CA ARG A 290 2.26 -2.78 -20.26
C ARG A 290 1.17 -3.60 -19.57
N ALA A 291 1.14 -3.62 -18.24
CA ALA A 291 0.09 -4.32 -17.49
C ALA A 291 -1.28 -3.68 -17.73
N ASP A 292 -1.36 -2.35 -17.74
CA ASP A 292 -2.60 -1.62 -18.02
C ASP A 292 -3.12 -1.88 -19.44
N LEU A 293 -2.23 -1.91 -20.43
CA LEU A 293 -2.57 -2.25 -21.82
C LEU A 293 -3.02 -3.71 -21.97
N ALA A 294 -2.37 -4.65 -21.27
CA ALA A 294 -2.80 -6.05 -21.25
C ALA A 294 -4.21 -6.19 -20.65
N ASN A 295 -4.48 -5.50 -19.54
CA ASN A 295 -5.81 -5.46 -18.94
C ASN A 295 -6.84 -4.79 -19.87
N ALA A 296 -6.45 -3.76 -20.62
CA ALA A 296 -7.31 -3.13 -21.62
C ALA A 296 -7.64 -4.06 -22.78
N ALA A 297 -6.66 -4.82 -23.29
CA ALA A 297 -6.88 -5.84 -24.31
C ALA A 297 -7.87 -6.91 -23.83
N LEU A 298 -7.72 -7.39 -22.60
CA LEU A 298 -8.66 -8.36 -22.00
C LEU A 298 -10.09 -7.80 -21.91
N ARG A 299 -10.25 -6.54 -21.50
CA ARG A 299 -11.55 -5.86 -21.46
C ARG A 299 -12.17 -5.73 -22.86
N LEU A 300 -11.37 -5.35 -23.85
CA LEU A 300 -11.80 -5.25 -25.24
C LEU A 300 -12.27 -6.62 -25.77
N ASP A 301 -11.50 -7.68 -25.54
CA ASP A 301 -11.86 -9.05 -25.94
C ASP A 301 -13.17 -9.51 -25.29
N GLN A 302 -13.35 -9.24 -23.99
CA GLN A 302 -14.61 -9.54 -23.29
C GLN A 302 -15.79 -8.77 -23.91
N ARG A 303 -15.60 -7.49 -24.24
CA ARG A 303 -16.62 -6.65 -24.87
C ARG A 303 -16.97 -7.16 -26.28
N VAL A 304 -15.97 -7.48 -27.10
CA VAL A 304 -16.16 -8.05 -28.45
C VAL A 304 -16.86 -9.40 -28.40
N ARG A 305 -16.52 -10.26 -27.43
CA ARG A 305 -17.20 -11.55 -27.21
C ARG A 305 -18.62 -11.42 -26.69
N ALA A 306 -18.94 -10.35 -25.95
CA ALA A 306 -20.28 -10.06 -25.45
C ALA A 306 -21.20 -9.43 -26.51
N LEU A 307 -20.66 -8.76 -27.52
CA LEU A 307 -21.43 -8.10 -28.59
C LEU A 307 -22.44 -9.03 -29.32
N PRO A 308 -22.15 -10.32 -29.63
CA PRO A 308 -23.13 -11.23 -30.23
C PRO A 308 -24.26 -11.61 -29.28
N VAL A 309 -24.00 -11.67 -27.97
CA VAL A 309 -24.96 -12.08 -26.94
C VAL A 309 -25.94 -10.96 -26.59
N ALA A 310 -25.50 -9.69 -26.69
CA ALA A 310 -26.35 -8.51 -26.50
C ALA A 310 -27.21 -8.14 -27.72
N ARG A 311 -27.07 -8.85 -28.85
CA ARG A 311 -27.91 -8.66 -30.05
C ARG A 311 -29.23 -9.41 -29.89
N GLU A 312 -30.18 -8.79 -29.19
CA GLU A 312 -31.58 -9.28 -29.10
C GLU A 312 -32.37 -9.13 -30.42
N CYS A 313 -31.74 -8.64 -31.49
CA CYS A 313 -32.39 -8.50 -32.78
C CYS A 313 -32.48 -9.87 -33.47
N HIS A 314 -33.70 -10.41 -33.47
CA HIS A 314 -34.13 -11.55 -34.27
C HIS A 314 -33.57 -11.39 -35.69
N LYS A 315 -32.60 -12.26 -36.08
CA LYS A 315 -31.95 -12.38 -37.41
C LYS A 315 -30.59 -11.67 -37.66
N ASN A 316 -29.75 -11.40 -36.67
CA ASN A 316 -28.34 -10.97 -36.90
C ASN A 316 -28.20 -9.72 -37.82
N ILE A 317 -29.19 -8.82 -37.85
CA ILE A 317 -29.12 -7.58 -38.60
C ILE A 317 -28.36 -6.56 -37.73
N ALA A 318 -27.41 -5.82 -38.34
CA ALA A 318 -26.73 -4.74 -37.64
C ALA A 318 -27.75 -3.70 -37.15
N PRO A 319 -27.60 -3.10 -35.95
CA PRO A 319 -28.50 -2.05 -35.51
C PRO A 319 -28.50 -0.91 -36.54
N LEU A 320 -29.70 -0.47 -36.95
CA LEU A 320 -29.85 0.71 -37.80
C LEU A 320 -29.36 1.91 -36.99
N MET A 321 -28.20 2.47 -37.35
CA MET A 321 -27.55 3.57 -36.62
C MET A 321 -28.10 4.96 -36.98
N ASP A 322 -29.07 5.04 -37.89
CA ASP A 322 -29.73 6.29 -38.21
C ASP A 322 -30.96 6.45 -37.29
N TYR A 323 -31.04 7.63 -36.64
CA TYR A 323 -32.16 8.14 -35.83
C TYR A 323 -32.16 7.81 -34.33
N ILE A 324 -31.25 8.44 -33.56
CA ILE A 324 -31.49 8.71 -32.12
C ILE A 324 -31.76 10.20 -31.83
N PHE A 325 -31.60 11.12 -32.79
CA PHE A 325 -31.95 12.53 -32.57
C PHE A 325 -32.72 13.15 -33.74
N SER A 326 -34.04 13.24 -33.61
CA SER A 326 -34.78 14.45 -33.97
C SER A 326 -35.92 14.65 -32.98
N LYS A 327 -35.68 15.57 -32.04
CA LYS A 327 -36.70 16.10 -31.13
C LYS A 327 -37.19 17.41 -31.77
N ASN A 328 -38.02 17.26 -32.79
CA ASN A 328 -39.14 18.15 -33.13
C ASN A 328 -39.93 17.42 -34.21
N GLY A 329 -41.18 17.11 -33.88
CA GLY A 329 -42.06 16.34 -34.73
C GLY A 329 -42.29 17.07 -36.05
N ASP A 330 -42.04 16.37 -37.15
CA ASP A 330 -42.99 16.24 -38.23
C ASP A 330 -42.80 14.85 -38.84
N LYS A 331 -43.88 14.07 -38.77
CA LYS A 331 -43.96 12.72 -39.31
C LYS A 331 -44.45 12.84 -40.74
N GLU A 332 -43.62 12.50 -41.71
CA GLU A 332 -44.12 12.04 -43.01
C GLU A 332 -43.39 10.76 -43.41
N SER A 333 -43.81 9.66 -42.79
CA SER A 333 -43.68 8.34 -43.39
C SER A 333 -44.93 8.10 -44.24
N ALA A 334 -44.71 8.01 -45.56
CA ALA A 334 -45.69 7.76 -46.60
C ALA A 334 -46.70 6.65 -46.25
N TRP A 335 -48.00 6.96 -46.31
CA TRP A 335 -49.06 6.13 -46.88
C TRP A 335 -50.33 7.00 -47.06
N SER A 336 -50.97 6.85 -48.23
CA SER A 336 -52.32 7.31 -48.62
C SER A 336 -52.47 8.72 -49.21
N ALA A 337 -52.54 8.81 -50.54
CA ALA A 337 -53.79 9.08 -51.29
C ALA A 337 -53.54 9.59 -52.72
N ASP A 338 -53.03 8.75 -53.63
CA ASP A 338 -53.18 8.99 -55.07
C ASP A 338 -54.46 8.29 -55.56
N ALA A 339 -55.59 8.91 -55.24
CA ALA A 339 -56.89 8.60 -55.79
C ALA A 339 -57.72 9.88 -55.93
N TYR A 340 -57.39 10.75 -56.89
CA TYR A 340 -58.40 11.55 -57.57
C TYR A 340 -57.90 12.08 -58.92
N ARG A 341 -58.78 11.98 -59.92
CA ARG A 341 -58.60 12.28 -61.34
C ARG A 341 -58.82 13.78 -61.65
N PRO A 342 -58.52 14.24 -62.88
CA PRO A 342 -58.47 15.65 -63.26
C PRO A 342 -59.87 16.22 -63.49
N ASP A 343 -60.06 17.48 -63.05
CA ASP A 343 -61.07 18.48 -63.43
C ASP A 343 -61.74 19.11 -62.20
N GLY A 344 -61.77 20.45 -62.17
CA GLY A 344 -62.68 21.19 -61.30
C GLY A 344 -62.11 22.44 -60.62
N HIS A 345 -62.05 23.53 -61.37
CA HIS A 345 -62.30 24.94 -61.00
C HIS A 345 -61.58 25.61 -59.79
N ARG A 346 -60.82 26.65 -60.16
CA ARG A 346 -60.58 27.88 -59.36
C ARG A 346 -61.91 28.56 -58.99
N LEU A 347 -61.92 29.22 -57.82
CA LEU A 347 -62.29 30.62 -57.52
C LEU A 347 -62.42 30.72 -55.97
N ALA A 348 -61.99 31.77 -55.27
CA ALA A 348 -61.83 33.18 -55.63
C ALA A 348 -60.50 33.77 -55.13
#